data_AF-A0A9D9EQM5-F1
#
_entry.id   AF-A0A9D9EQM5-F1
#
_cell.length_a   1.000
_cell.length_b   1.000
_cell.length_c   1.000
_cell.angle_alpha   90.00
_cell.angle_beta   90.00
_cell.angle_gamma   90.00
#
_symmetry.space_group_name_H-M   'P 1'
#
loop_
_entity.id
_entity.type
_entity.pdbx_description
1 polymer ?
#
loop_
_entity_poly.entity_id
_entity_poly.type
_entity_poly.pdbx_seq_one_letter_code
_entity_poly.pdbx_strand_id
1 'polypeptide(L)'
;MNINKNDNTPGSPYEWYELGVSLRQRERFGEAINAFRNAEETAAALIERLSSGQSADGSDAAAYTECTGKYSITELQTLHSRAAASIELILRIRGFVNKDLMNP
;
A
#
# COMPACT_ATOMS: atom_id res chain seq x y z
N MET A 1 -28.47 -3.05 13.21
CA MET A 1 -27.78 -1.73 13.11
C MET A 1 -26.66 -1.92 12.11
N ASN A 2 -26.89 -1.48 10.88
CA ASN A 2 -26.01 -1.68 9.72
C ASN A 2 -24.83 -0.72 9.84
N ILE A 3 -23.64 -1.22 10.14
CA ILE A 3 -22.38 -0.55 9.84
C ILE A 3 -21.86 -1.10 8.52
N ASN A 4 -22.56 -0.75 7.43
CA ASN A 4 -21.96 -0.77 6.10
C ASN A 4 -20.93 0.35 6.06
N LYS A 5 -19.68 0.04 6.43
CA LYS A 5 -18.53 0.80 5.93
C LYS A 5 -18.46 0.51 4.43
N ASN A 6 -19.15 1.34 3.66
CA ASN A 6 -19.15 1.28 2.21
C ASN A 6 -17.70 1.39 1.68
N ASP A 7 -17.34 0.36 0.91
CA ASP A 7 -16.85 0.46 -0.46
C ASP A 7 -15.39 0.93 -0.70
N ASN A 8 -14.50 -0.07 -0.78
CA ASN A 8 -13.31 -0.08 -1.65
C ASN A 8 -12.04 0.67 -1.21
N THR A 9 -11.88 0.96 0.09
CA THR A 9 -10.58 1.35 0.65
C THR A 9 -9.98 0.19 1.44
N PRO A 10 -8.94 -0.50 0.90
CA PRO A 10 -8.07 -1.31 1.72
C PRO A 10 -7.63 -0.51 2.97
N GLY A 11 -7.94 -1.03 4.16
CA GLY A 11 -7.68 -0.35 5.43
C GLY A 11 -6.27 -0.62 5.96
N SER A 12 -5.60 -1.66 5.46
CA SER A 12 -4.26 -2.05 5.86
C SER A 12 -3.26 -1.97 4.70
N PRO A 13 -1.95 -1.79 4.97
CA PRO A 13 -0.95 -1.77 3.91
C PRO A 13 -0.88 -3.10 3.15
N TYR A 14 -1.21 -4.23 3.80
CA TYR A 14 -1.27 -5.55 3.14
C TYR A 14 -2.43 -5.63 2.17
N GLU A 15 -3.60 -5.12 2.54
CA GLU A 15 -4.77 -5.15 1.67
C GLU A 15 -4.53 -4.27 0.42
N TRP A 16 -3.88 -3.11 0.58
CA TRP A 16 -3.44 -2.29 -0.55
C TRP A 16 -2.47 -3.04 -1.46
N TYR A 17 -1.53 -3.77 -0.87
CA TYR A 17 -0.57 -4.57 -1.64
C TYR A 17 -1.26 -5.70 -2.41
N GLU A 18 -2.17 -6.44 -1.78
CA GLU A 18 -2.94 -7.52 -2.41
C GLU A 18 -3.86 -6.99 -3.53
N LEU A 19 -4.46 -5.82 -3.32
CA LEU A 19 -5.21 -5.12 -4.36
C LEU A 19 -4.29 -4.77 -5.54
N GLY A 20 -3.09 -4.23 -5.28
CA GLY A 20 -2.10 -3.95 -6.31
C GLY A 20 -1.69 -5.19 -7.11
N VAL A 21 -1.47 -6.32 -6.43
CA VAL A 21 -1.18 -7.61 -7.07
C VAL A 21 -2.34 -8.05 -7.97
N SER A 22 -3.57 -7.96 -7.47
CA SER A 22 -4.78 -8.35 -8.21
C SER A 22 -5.01 -7.46 -9.43
N LEU A 23 -4.79 -6.14 -9.30
CA LEU A 23 -4.90 -5.17 -10.39
C LEU A 23 -3.80 -5.40 -11.44
N ARG A 24 -2.56 -5.71 -11.00
CA ARG A 24 -1.45 -6.05 -11.90
C ARG A 24 -1.74 -7.32 -12.71
N GLN A 25 -2.30 -8.35 -12.08
CA GLN A 25 -2.71 -9.58 -12.78
C GLN A 25 -3.80 -9.34 -13.83
N ARG A 26 -4.63 -8.32 -13.63
CA ARG A 26 -5.64 -7.85 -14.59
C ARG A 26 -5.08 -6.81 -15.57
N GLU A 27 -3.76 -6.61 -15.61
CA GLU A 27 -3.07 -5.63 -16.46
C GLU A 27 -3.53 -4.15 -16.26
N ARG A 28 -4.21 -3.87 -15.15
CA ARG A 28 -4.65 -2.53 -14.76
C ARG A 28 -3.49 -1.80 -14.09
N PHE A 29 -2.42 -1.57 -14.84
CA PHE A 29 -1.13 -1.12 -14.32
C PHE A 29 -1.18 0.25 -13.62
N GLY A 30 -1.98 1.19 -14.12
CA GLY A 30 -2.12 2.52 -13.49
C GLY A 30 -2.72 2.42 -12.09
N GLU A 31 -3.78 1.61 -11.94
CA GLU A 31 -4.44 1.40 -10.66
C GLU A 31 -3.59 0.51 -9.74
N ALA A 32 -2.88 -0.47 -10.29
CA ALA A 32 -1.93 -1.28 -9.54
C ALA A 32 -0.82 -0.40 -8.91
N ILE A 33 -0.26 0.56 -9.66
CA ILE A 33 0.71 1.52 -9.13
C ILE A 33 0.10 2.32 -7.98
N ASN A 34 -1.11 2.85 -8.14
CA ASN A 34 -1.77 3.61 -7.08
C ASN A 34 -2.00 2.76 -5.82
N ALA A 35 -2.42 1.50 -5.98
CA ALA A 35 -2.60 0.59 -4.86
C ALA A 35 -1.27 0.25 -4.17
N PHE A 36 -0.20 -0.01 -4.92
CA PHE A 36 1.11 -0.24 -4.33
C PHE A 36 1.67 1.01 -3.62
N ARG A 37 1.42 2.21 -4.13
CA ARG A 37 1.80 3.46 -3.43
C ARG A 37 1.09 3.62 -2.11
N ASN A 38 -0.23 3.38 -2.08
CA ASN A 38 -0.98 3.41 -0.83
C ASN A 38 -0.44 2.37 0.18
N ALA A 39 -0.03 1.18 -0.29
CA ALA A 39 0.61 0.18 0.56
C ALA A 39 1.94 0.67 1.15
N GLU A 40 2.78 1.29 0.30
CA GLU A 40 4.08 1.85 0.68
C GLU A 40 3.92 2.97 1.72
N GLU A 41 3.09 3.98 1.43
CA GLU A 41 2.85 5.14 2.31
C GLU A 41 2.26 4.71 3.66
N THR A 42 1.26 3.81 3.64
CA THR A 42 0.63 3.30 4.87
C THR A 42 1.61 2.48 5.69
N ALA A 43 2.46 1.66 5.05
CA ALA A 43 3.50 0.90 5.74
C ALA A 43 4.55 1.81 6.37
N ALA A 44 5.01 2.85 5.64
CA ALA A 44 5.99 3.81 6.13
C ALA A 44 5.47 4.57 7.36
N ALA A 45 4.22 5.06 7.31
CA ALA A 45 3.58 5.75 8.42
C ALA A 45 3.48 4.85 9.68
N LEU A 46 3.17 3.56 9.50
CA LEU A 46 3.12 2.60 10.59
C LEU A 46 4.52 2.31 11.16
N ILE A 47 5.55 2.17 10.32
CA ILE A 47 6.94 1.96 10.75
C ILE A 47 7.41 3.14 11.60
N GLU A 48 7.23 4.37 11.13
CA GLU A 48 7.64 5.58 11.85
C GLU A 48 6.95 5.66 13.21
N ARG A 49 5.66 5.33 13.26
CA ARG A 49 4.87 5.37 14.49
C ARG A 49 5.29 4.30 15.50
N LEU A 50 5.48 3.06 15.04
CA LEU A 50 5.98 1.97 15.88
C LEU A 50 7.41 2.23 16.37
N SER A 51 8.25 2.88 15.55
CA SER A 51 9.63 3.23 15.90
C SER A 51 9.71 4.40 16.89
N SER A 52 8.80 5.37 16.79
CA SER A 52 8.76 6.56 17.66
C SER A 52 8.06 6.32 19.00
N GLY A 53 7.41 5.17 19.19
CA GLY A 53 6.71 4.82 20.44
C GLY A 53 5.51 5.73 20.76
N GLN A 54 5.05 6.56 19.82
CA GLN A 54 3.90 7.42 20.04
C GLN A 54 2.61 6.60 20.02
N SER A 55 1.99 6.46 21.20
CA SER A 55 0.62 6.00 21.34
C SER A 55 -0.33 6.98 20.64
N ALA A 56 -1.35 6.49 19.93
CA ALA A 56 -2.35 7.29 19.20
C ALA A 56 -3.17 8.22 20.11
N ASP A 57 -2.59 9.36 20.49
CA ASP A 57 -3.34 10.51 21.02
C ASP A 57 -4.03 11.24 19.85
N GLY A 58 -5.21 10.78 19.47
CA GLY A 58 -6.05 11.49 18.49
C GLY A 58 -7.00 10.59 17.73
N SER A 59 -8.28 10.65 18.11
CA SER A 59 -9.55 10.48 17.36
C SER A 59 -9.76 9.37 16.30
N ASP A 60 -8.74 8.71 15.76
CA ASP A 60 -8.87 7.67 14.71
C ASP A 60 -8.42 6.27 15.17
N ALA A 61 -8.15 6.10 16.47
CA ALA A 61 -7.57 4.89 17.06
C ALA A 61 -8.28 3.57 16.68
N ALA A 62 -9.60 3.56 16.45
CA ALA A 62 -10.37 2.33 16.31
C ALA A 62 -10.02 1.46 15.08
N ALA A 63 -9.53 2.05 13.97
CA ALA A 63 -9.07 1.27 12.81
C ALA A 63 -7.58 0.87 12.90
N TYR A 64 -6.79 1.63 13.68
CA TYR A 64 -5.33 1.50 13.72
C TYR A 64 -4.81 0.69 14.92
N THR A 65 -5.56 0.60 16.03
CA THR A 65 -5.20 -0.23 17.20
C THR A 65 -5.22 -1.74 16.86
N GLU A 66 -5.95 -2.17 15.84
CA GLU A 66 -5.92 -3.56 15.38
C GLU A 66 -4.61 -3.92 14.66
N CYS A 67 -3.95 -2.95 14.01
CA CYS A 67 -2.74 -3.19 13.22
C CYS A 67 -1.46 -3.29 14.06
N THR A 68 -1.36 -2.56 15.18
CA THR A 68 -0.13 -2.51 15.98
C THR A 68 0.19 -3.81 16.72
N GLY A 69 -0.81 -4.67 16.97
CA GLY A 69 -0.61 -6.01 17.51
C GLY A 69 -0.43 -7.11 16.45
N LYS A 70 -0.66 -6.78 15.18
CA LYS A 70 -0.75 -7.77 14.08
C LYS A 70 0.48 -7.81 13.18
N TYR A 71 1.26 -6.72 13.13
CA TYR A 71 2.41 -6.60 12.22
C TYR A 71 3.65 -6.13 12.97
N SER A 72 4.76 -6.84 12.77
CA SER A 72 6.08 -6.41 13.24
C SER A 72 6.67 -5.32 12.33
N ILE A 73 7.56 -4.49 12.87
CA ILE A 73 8.28 -3.47 12.09
C ILE A 73 9.01 -4.10 10.89
N THR A 74 9.61 -5.28 11.07
CA THR A 74 10.30 -6.02 10.00
C THR A 74 9.37 -6.45 8.87
N GLU A 75 8.15 -6.90 9.19
CA GLU A 75 7.14 -7.25 8.20
C GLU A 75 6.70 -6.04 7.39
N LEU A 76 6.47 -4.90 8.07
CA LEU A 76 6.11 -3.65 7.40
C LEU A 76 7.24 -3.12 6.52
N GLN A 77 8.50 -3.19 6.98
CA GLN A 77 9.67 -2.83 6.16
C GLN A 77 9.76 -3.71 4.91
N THR A 78 9.54 -5.02 5.06
CA THR A 78 9.53 -5.95 3.94
C THR A 78 8.41 -5.61 2.95
N LEU A 79 7.21 -5.30 3.45
CA LEU A 79 6.07 -4.92 2.62
C LEU A 79 6.33 -3.60 1.88
N HIS A 80 6.86 -2.59 2.57
CA HIS A 80 7.27 -1.32 1.99
C HIS A 80 8.25 -1.52 0.82
N SER A 81 9.33 -2.30 1.03
CA SER A 81 10.28 -2.62 -0.03
C SER A 81 9.65 -3.41 -1.18
N ARG A 82 8.73 -4.34 -0.90
CA ARG A 82 8.02 -5.11 -1.94
C ARG A 82 7.08 -4.25 -2.76
N ALA A 83 6.38 -3.30 -2.13
CA ALA A 83 5.49 -2.37 -2.82
C ALA A 83 6.29 -1.47 -3.76
N ALA A 84 7.37 -0.85 -3.27
CA ALA A 84 8.29 -0.04 -4.07
C ALA A 84 8.87 -0.84 -5.26
N ALA A 85 9.37 -2.05 -5.03
CA ALA A 85 9.88 -2.92 -6.09
C ALA A 85 8.80 -3.31 -7.12
N SER A 86 7.55 -3.45 -6.69
CA SER A 86 6.43 -3.77 -7.59
C SER A 86 6.08 -2.59 -8.49
N ILE A 87 6.12 -1.37 -7.96
CA ILE A 87 5.96 -0.14 -8.74
C ILE A 87 7.07 -0.04 -9.79
N GLU A 88 8.33 -0.20 -9.38
CA GLU A 88 9.49 -0.21 -10.28
C GLU A 88 9.37 -1.26 -11.40
N LEU A 89 8.94 -2.48 -11.06
CA LEU A 89 8.72 -3.53 -12.06
C LEU A 89 7.65 -3.13 -13.08
N ILE A 90 6.52 -2.58 -12.62
CA ILE A 90 5.44 -2.13 -13.52
C ILE A 90 5.91 -0.96 -14.38
N LEU A 91 6.63 0.00 -13.79
CA LEU A 91 7.21 1.13 -14.51
C LEU A 91 8.25 0.69 -15.53
N ARG A 92 9.03 -0.37 -15.26
CA ARG A 92 9.98 -0.95 -16.20
C ARG A 92 9.28 -1.67 -17.35
N ILE A 93 8.22 -2.44 -17.07
CA ILE A 93 7.38 -3.07 -18.10
C ILE A 93 6.74 -1.99 -18.97
N ARG A 94 6.12 -0.96 -18.37
CA ARG A 94 5.55 0.15 -19.12
C ARG A 94 6.60 1.02 -19.79
N GLY A 95 7.78 1.20 -19.21
CA GLY A 95 8.89 1.94 -19.82
C GLY A 95 9.46 1.21 -21.04
N PHE A 96 9.35 -0.12 -21.09
CA PHE A 96 9.58 -0.91 -22.29
C PHE A 96 8.51 -0.65 -23.37
N VAL A 97 7.26 -0.40 -22.98
CA VAL A 97 6.14 -0.07 -23.90
C VAL A 97 6.08 1.43 -24.25
N ASN A 98 6.50 2.33 -23.36
CA ASN A 98 6.43 3.78 -23.49
C ASN A 98 7.69 4.40 -24.08
N LYS A 99 8.80 3.65 -24.25
CA LYS A 99 9.90 4.13 -25.10
C LYS A 99 9.46 4.27 -26.58
N ASP A 100 8.42 3.53 -27.00
CA ASP A 100 7.78 3.65 -28.31
C ASP A 100 6.56 4.61 -28.32
N LEU A 101 6.04 5.04 -27.16
CA LEU A 101 4.86 5.91 -27.04
C LEU A 101 5.13 7.28 -26.41
N MET A 102 6.37 7.57 -26.01
CA MET A 102 6.81 8.92 -25.64
C MET A 102 7.70 9.49 -26.74
N ASN A 103 7.07 10.02 -27.78
CA ASN A 103 7.56 11.21 -28.47
C ASN A 103 6.39 11.90 -29.20
N PRO A 104 6.29 13.25 -29.22
CA PRO A 104 7.02 14.28 -28.47
C PRO A 104 6.23 14.93 -27.31
#